data_AF-A0A2V6R261-F1
#
_entry.id   AF-A0A2V6R261-F1
#
_cell.length_a   1.000
_cell.length_b   1.000
_cell.length_c   1.000
_cell.angle_alpha   90.00
_cell.angle_beta   90.00
_cell.angle_gamma   90.00
#
_symmetry.space_group_name_H-M   'P 1'
#
loop_
_entity.id
_entity.type
_entity.pdbx_description
1 polymer ?
#
loop_
_entity_poly.entity_id
_entity_poly.type
_entity_poly.pdbx_seq_one_letter_code
_entity_poly.pdbx_strand_id
1 'polypeptide(L)'
;MVSFGRRTCDYLGQPHTNDELLAAVYYDAVDVFLRIGEYTRDPAWTACAQRAKTIYRDRYVLANKGQVPGYWNFTHGLTLDYLKTGDAASKEAVIILSQNAAYAHDLTPLDKTASAWRSREVAYAIMSYINAEKVGAPPRARLALHVDQALGHIDQWFGGAKTFRCPRDCDPAAAAGQYYIQPFMVGLTSEALIMHFEKSHDPRVVPAVKTALDWLWAHAWVPADQAFWYENWVPDPAQPFPSRPGAPDLNLLIAPSYGWLYRQTGDVTYRQRGDQIFAGGVKRAFLGGSKQFNQSYRTSFDYVKWRAAGPEAPSRASVLGGNPGH
;
A
#
# COMPACT_ATOMS: atom_id res chain seq x y z
N MET A 1 -15.84 -9.99 -4.84
CA MET A 1 -15.06 -10.43 -3.66
C MET A 1 -15.24 -11.92 -3.36
N VAL A 2 -16.35 -12.36 -2.76
CA VAL A 2 -16.52 -13.75 -2.24
C VAL A 2 -16.21 -14.84 -3.28
N SER A 3 -16.83 -14.80 -4.48
CA SER A 3 -16.64 -15.85 -5.48
C SER A 3 -15.20 -15.94 -5.99
N PHE A 4 -14.54 -14.81 -6.23
CA PHE A 4 -13.14 -14.77 -6.64
C PHE A 4 -12.20 -15.20 -5.51
N GLY A 5 -12.48 -14.79 -4.27
CA GLY A 5 -11.69 -15.22 -3.11
C GLY A 5 -11.77 -16.72 -2.86
N ARG A 6 -12.95 -17.33 -3.05
CA ARG A 6 -13.11 -18.80 -2.96
C ARG A 6 -12.29 -19.49 -4.04
N ARG A 7 -12.33 -19.02 -5.28
CA ARG A 7 -11.49 -19.53 -6.37
C ARG A 7 -10.00 -19.47 -6.03
N THR A 8 -9.52 -18.33 -5.52
CA THR A 8 -8.12 -18.21 -5.09
C THR A 8 -7.81 -19.18 -3.94
N CYS A 9 -8.68 -19.28 -2.94
CA CYS A 9 -8.51 -20.21 -1.82
C CYS A 9 -8.47 -21.68 -2.25
N ASP A 10 -9.29 -22.06 -3.23
CA ASP A 10 -9.32 -23.40 -3.81
C ASP A 10 -8.05 -23.69 -4.61
N TYR A 11 -7.59 -22.72 -5.41
CA TYR A 11 -6.31 -22.81 -6.13
C TYR A 11 -5.14 -23.10 -5.18
N LEU A 12 -5.08 -22.43 -4.02
CA LEU A 12 -4.03 -22.68 -3.02
C LEU A 12 -4.10 -24.08 -2.37
N GLY A 13 -5.22 -24.79 -2.52
CA GLY A 13 -5.41 -26.17 -2.02
C GLY A 13 -5.10 -27.26 -3.06
N GLN A 14 -4.79 -26.89 -4.30
CA GLN A 14 -4.54 -27.82 -5.41
C GLN A 14 -3.04 -28.07 -5.62
N PRO A 15 -2.66 -29.19 -6.26
CA PRO A 15 -1.27 -29.48 -6.57
C PRO A 15 -0.73 -28.49 -7.62
N HIS A 16 0.17 -27.61 -7.17
CA HIS A 16 0.89 -26.63 -7.99
C HIS A 16 2.36 -26.57 -7.54
N THR A 17 3.21 -25.98 -8.38
CA THR A 17 4.60 -25.71 -8.00
C THR A 17 4.67 -24.66 -6.89
N ASN A 18 5.78 -24.64 -6.15
CA ASN A 18 5.98 -23.64 -5.10
C ASN A 18 5.95 -22.21 -5.65
N ASP A 19 6.48 -21.98 -6.86
CA ASP A 19 6.51 -20.65 -7.49
C ASP A 19 5.11 -20.18 -7.91
N GLU A 20 4.28 -21.08 -8.46
CA GLU A 20 2.88 -20.79 -8.78
C GLU A 20 2.07 -20.43 -7.52
N LEU A 21 2.24 -21.23 -6.45
CA LEU A 21 1.57 -20.97 -5.17
C LEU A 21 2.04 -19.67 -4.54
N LEU A 22 3.35 -19.41 -4.56
CA LEU A 22 3.93 -18.16 -4.05
C LEU A 22 3.36 -16.98 -4.84
N ALA A 23 3.37 -17.02 -6.17
CA ALA A 23 2.79 -15.99 -7.02
C ALA A 23 1.29 -15.74 -6.72
N ALA A 24 0.55 -16.80 -6.38
CA ALA A 24 -0.87 -16.69 -6.04
C ALA A 24 -1.14 -16.01 -4.68
N VAL A 25 -0.16 -15.95 -3.77
CA VAL A 25 -0.27 -15.23 -2.49
C VAL A 25 0.34 -13.83 -2.51
N TYR A 26 0.83 -13.36 -3.66
CA TYR A 26 1.35 -12.00 -3.83
C TYR A 26 0.29 -10.95 -3.48
N TYR A 27 0.72 -9.81 -2.90
CA TYR A 27 -0.15 -8.79 -2.28
C TYR A 27 -0.86 -9.24 -0.98
N ASP A 28 -0.16 -10.00 -0.14
CA ASP A 28 -0.60 -10.37 1.21
C ASP A 28 -1.97 -11.10 1.26
N ALA A 29 -2.06 -12.27 0.63
CA ALA A 29 -3.28 -13.07 0.65
C ALA A 29 -3.75 -13.45 2.06
N VAL A 30 -2.84 -13.49 3.05
CA VAL A 30 -3.20 -13.75 4.45
C VAL A 30 -4.10 -12.62 4.97
N ASP A 31 -3.68 -11.36 4.79
CA ASP A 31 -4.49 -10.19 5.18
C ASP A 31 -5.84 -10.18 4.46
N VAL A 32 -5.82 -10.41 3.14
CA VAL A 32 -7.02 -10.41 2.30
C VAL A 32 -8.05 -11.42 2.82
N PHE A 33 -7.65 -12.67 3.04
CA PHE A 33 -8.59 -13.69 3.53
C PHE A 33 -9.09 -13.39 4.95
N LEU A 34 -8.22 -12.93 5.84
CA LEU A 34 -8.63 -12.57 7.20
C LEU A 34 -9.64 -11.42 7.22
N ARG A 35 -9.44 -10.38 6.41
CA ARG A 35 -10.36 -9.23 6.30
C ARG A 35 -11.67 -9.61 5.63
N ILE A 36 -11.66 -10.48 4.62
CA ILE A 36 -12.89 -11.03 4.06
C ILE A 36 -13.67 -11.81 5.12
N GLY A 37 -12.98 -12.64 5.91
CA GLY A 37 -13.55 -13.35 7.05
C GLY A 37 -14.23 -12.42 8.05
N GLU A 38 -13.56 -11.34 8.45
CA GLU A 38 -14.13 -10.31 9.33
C GLU A 38 -15.37 -9.65 8.73
N TYR A 39 -15.29 -9.23 7.46
CA TYR A 39 -16.38 -8.53 6.79
C TYR A 39 -17.61 -9.42 6.58
N THR A 40 -17.41 -10.68 6.19
CA THR A 40 -18.50 -11.61 5.87
C THR A 40 -18.98 -12.39 7.09
N ARG A 41 -18.21 -12.39 8.18
CA ARG A 41 -18.42 -13.25 9.37
C ARG A 41 -18.48 -14.74 9.02
N ASP A 42 -17.80 -15.15 7.93
CA ASP A 42 -17.74 -16.54 7.49
C ASP A 42 -16.42 -17.18 7.98
N PRO A 43 -16.46 -18.16 8.90
CA PRO A 43 -15.26 -18.77 9.46
C PRO A 43 -14.49 -19.62 8.43
N ALA A 44 -15.07 -19.97 7.28
CA ALA A 44 -14.37 -20.71 6.23
C ALA A 44 -13.12 -19.97 5.71
N TRP A 45 -13.12 -18.63 5.79
CA TRP A 45 -11.97 -17.81 5.39
C TRP A 45 -10.74 -18.02 6.27
N THR A 46 -10.89 -18.51 7.50
CA THR A 46 -9.76 -18.88 8.36
C THR A 46 -8.95 -20.02 7.74
N ALA A 47 -9.61 -21.00 7.10
CA ALA A 47 -8.91 -22.07 6.39
C ALA A 47 -8.15 -21.53 5.16
N CYS A 48 -8.74 -20.56 4.45
CA CYS A 48 -8.08 -19.88 3.32
C CYS A 48 -6.84 -19.10 3.76
N ALA A 49 -6.97 -18.33 4.85
CA ALA A 49 -5.84 -17.62 5.45
C ALA A 49 -4.74 -18.58 5.90
N GLN A 50 -5.10 -19.73 6.49
CA GLN A 50 -4.13 -20.75 6.88
C GLN A 50 -3.37 -21.33 5.69
N ARG A 51 -4.04 -21.61 4.55
CA ARG A 51 -3.38 -22.07 3.31
C ARG A 51 -2.39 -21.02 2.80
N ALA A 52 -2.81 -19.77 2.72
CA ALA A 52 -1.95 -18.66 2.29
C ALA A 52 -0.75 -18.48 3.25
N LYS A 53 -0.99 -18.60 4.56
CA LYS A 53 0.03 -18.51 5.60
C LYS A 53 1.06 -19.61 5.46
N THR A 54 0.64 -20.85 5.24
CA THR A 54 1.60 -21.95 5.02
C THR A 54 2.48 -21.71 3.80
N ILE A 55 1.94 -21.17 2.71
CA ILE A 55 2.73 -20.87 1.50
C ILE A 55 3.68 -19.70 1.74
N TYR A 56 3.17 -18.56 2.20
CA TYR A 56 3.96 -17.35 2.35
C TYR A 56 4.87 -17.36 3.58
N ARG A 57 4.32 -17.65 4.76
CA ARG A 57 5.07 -17.63 6.02
C ARG A 57 6.01 -18.82 6.13
N ASP A 58 5.47 -20.04 6.06
CA ASP A 58 6.23 -21.23 6.43
C ASP A 58 7.24 -21.61 5.33
N ARG A 59 6.77 -21.73 4.09
CA ARG A 59 7.59 -22.22 2.96
C ARG A 59 8.49 -21.16 2.35
N TYR A 60 8.19 -19.87 2.54
CA TYR A 60 8.94 -18.79 1.91
C TYR A 60 9.66 -17.91 2.95
N VAL A 61 8.94 -17.18 3.81
CA VAL A 61 9.55 -16.22 4.74
C VAL A 61 10.43 -16.91 5.78
N LEU A 62 9.91 -17.88 6.53
CA LEU A 62 10.66 -18.58 7.57
C LEU A 62 11.77 -19.46 6.98
N ALA A 63 11.49 -20.14 5.86
CA ALA A 63 12.49 -20.92 5.13
C ALA A 63 13.70 -20.08 4.67
N ASN A 64 13.47 -18.82 4.27
CA ASN A 64 14.52 -17.87 3.88
C ASN A 64 14.98 -16.96 5.04
N LYS A 65 14.56 -17.22 6.29
CA LYS A 65 14.92 -16.41 7.47
C LYS A 65 14.59 -14.91 7.29
N GLY A 66 13.51 -14.60 6.58
CA GLY A 66 13.10 -13.23 6.25
C GLY A 66 13.86 -12.57 5.11
N GLN A 67 14.86 -13.22 4.51
CA GLN A 67 15.64 -12.71 3.38
C GLN A 67 14.85 -12.86 2.08
N VAL A 68 13.87 -11.99 1.88
CA VAL A 68 13.03 -11.94 0.67
C VAL A 68 13.26 -10.63 -0.09
N PRO A 69 12.98 -10.57 -1.40
CA PRO A 69 13.00 -9.30 -2.12
C PRO A 69 12.05 -8.27 -1.48
N GLY A 70 12.40 -6.98 -1.55
CA GLY A 70 11.65 -5.94 -0.85
C GLY A 70 10.19 -5.84 -1.30
N TYR A 71 9.92 -6.15 -2.58
CA TYR A 71 8.58 -6.20 -3.15
C TYR A 71 7.74 -7.42 -2.69
N TRP A 72 8.31 -8.29 -1.84
CA TRP A 72 7.66 -9.41 -1.14
C TRP A 72 7.56 -9.19 0.38
N ASN A 73 7.90 -8.02 0.91
CA ASN A 73 7.86 -7.73 2.35
C ASN A 73 6.43 -7.45 2.85
N PHE A 74 5.59 -8.49 2.93
CA PHE A 74 4.19 -8.42 3.33
C PHE A 74 4.04 -8.81 4.81
N THR A 75 3.57 -7.89 5.64
CA THR A 75 3.52 -8.08 7.10
C THR A 75 2.14 -7.89 7.70
N HIS A 76 1.15 -7.37 6.96
CA HIS A 76 -0.17 -7.06 7.51
C HIS A 76 -0.91 -8.32 7.93
N GLY A 77 -0.97 -9.33 7.07
CA GLY A 77 -1.71 -10.55 7.33
C GLY A 77 -1.11 -11.35 8.48
N LEU A 78 0.22 -11.43 8.55
CA LEU A 78 0.94 -12.11 9.63
C LEU A 78 0.79 -11.37 10.97
N THR A 79 0.76 -10.03 10.95
CA THR A 79 0.47 -9.22 12.14
C THR A 79 -0.94 -9.48 12.63
N LEU A 80 -1.94 -9.47 11.73
CA LEU A 80 -3.33 -9.72 12.07
C LEU A 80 -3.54 -11.15 12.61
N ASP A 81 -2.90 -12.14 12.00
CA ASP A 81 -2.91 -13.53 12.46
C ASP A 81 -2.35 -13.66 13.88
N TYR A 82 -1.18 -13.06 14.18
CA TYR A 82 -0.62 -13.07 15.54
C TYR A 82 -1.54 -12.38 16.54
N LEU A 83 -2.03 -11.18 16.24
CA LEU A 83 -2.87 -10.42 17.17
C LEU A 83 -4.19 -11.14 17.50
N LYS A 84 -4.69 -11.99 16.58
CA LYS A 84 -5.90 -12.78 16.81
C LYS A 84 -5.66 -14.09 17.54
N THR A 85 -4.54 -14.75 17.29
CA THR A 85 -4.34 -16.16 17.66
C THR A 85 -3.21 -16.39 18.66
N GLY A 86 -2.30 -15.42 18.80
CA GLY A 86 -1.04 -15.59 19.53
C GLY A 86 -0.01 -16.45 18.80
N ASP A 87 -0.18 -16.76 17.51
CA ASP A 87 0.73 -17.62 16.73
C ASP A 87 2.16 -17.06 16.69
N ALA A 88 3.06 -17.67 17.48
CA ALA A 88 4.44 -17.23 17.64
C ALA A 88 5.22 -17.25 16.33
N ALA A 89 4.91 -18.15 15.38
CA ALA A 89 5.59 -18.20 14.10
C ALA A 89 5.21 -17.00 13.21
N SER A 90 3.98 -16.49 13.33
CA SER A 90 3.57 -15.25 12.64
C SER A 90 4.26 -14.04 13.23
N LYS A 91 4.39 -13.96 14.56
CA LYS A 91 5.20 -12.92 15.21
C LYS A 91 6.66 -12.97 14.74
N GLU A 92 7.29 -14.14 14.79
CA GLU A 92 8.66 -14.35 14.33
C GLU A 92 8.83 -13.86 12.88
N ALA A 93 7.94 -14.30 11.98
CA ALA A 93 7.98 -13.93 10.57
C ALA A 93 7.89 -12.41 10.34
N VAL A 94 7.00 -11.70 11.05
CA VAL A 94 6.91 -10.23 10.96
C VAL A 94 8.21 -9.57 11.41
N ILE A 95 8.79 -10.04 12.52
CA ILE A 95 10.03 -9.48 13.08
C ILE A 95 11.19 -9.68 12.10
N ILE A 96 11.41 -10.90 11.62
CA ILE A 96 12.54 -11.18 10.71
C ILE A 96 12.35 -10.53 9.34
N LEU A 97 11.11 -10.36 8.85
CA LEU A 97 10.85 -9.58 7.63
C LEU A 97 11.28 -8.14 7.79
N SER A 98 10.95 -7.52 8.92
CA SER A 98 11.38 -6.15 9.21
C SER A 98 12.91 -6.05 9.20
N GLN A 99 13.63 -7.09 9.62
CA GLN A 99 15.08 -7.12 9.77
C GLN A 99 15.83 -7.48 8.49
N ASN A 100 15.31 -8.41 7.71
CA ASN A 100 16.09 -9.12 6.70
C ASN A 100 15.56 -8.97 5.28
N ALA A 101 14.33 -8.49 5.09
CA ALA A 101 13.83 -8.22 3.74
C ALA A 101 14.71 -7.18 3.04
N ALA A 102 14.88 -7.31 1.73
CA ALA A 102 15.73 -6.38 0.99
C ALA A 102 15.25 -4.94 1.19
N TYR A 103 16.22 -4.04 1.46
CA TYR A 103 16.03 -2.63 1.81
C TYR A 103 15.46 -2.33 3.20
N ALA A 104 15.00 -3.33 3.96
CA ALA A 104 14.56 -3.20 5.34
C ALA A 104 15.72 -3.33 6.36
N HIS A 105 16.80 -4.00 5.97
CA HIS A 105 17.96 -4.24 6.83
C HIS A 105 18.71 -2.93 7.21
N ASP A 106 19.17 -2.82 8.46
CA ASP A 106 19.80 -1.60 8.98
C ASP A 106 21.08 -1.21 8.25
N LEU A 107 21.84 -2.20 7.77
CA LEU A 107 23.05 -1.98 6.98
C LEU A 107 22.80 -1.63 5.52
N THR A 108 21.55 -1.62 5.04
CA THR A 108 21.28 -1.17 3.67
C THR A 108 21.66 0.31 3.55
N PRO A 109 22.57 0.71 2.65
CA PRO A 109 22.93 2.10 2.47
C PRO A 109 21.71 2.94 2.02
N LEU A 110 21.50 4.12 2.62
CA LEU A 110 20.32 4.96 2.36
C LEU A 110 20.28 5.51 0.93
N ASP A 111 21.43 5.71 0.28
CA ASP A 111 21.49 6.11 -1.14
C ASP A 111 20.78 5.11 -2.05
N LYS A 112 20.76 3.82 -1.68
CA LYS A 112 20.09 2.77 -2.46
C LYS A 112 18.57 2.84 -2.44
N THR A 113 17.99 3.62 -1.53
CA THR A 113 16.54 3.79 -1.37
C THR A 113 16.08 5.24 -1.55
N ALA A 114 17.01 6.17 -1.82
CA ALA A 114 16.71 7.59 -1.95
C ALA A 114 15.83 7.90 -3.16
N SER A 115 15.99 7.19 -4.29
CA SER A 115 15.20 7.41 -5.50
C SER A 115 13.76 6.89 -5.36
N ALA A 116 12.79 7.63 -5.92
CA ALA A 116 11.39 7.18 -5.98
C ALA A 116 11.17 5.87 -6.78
N TRP A 117 12.18 5.41 -7.52
CA TRP A 117 12.20 4.05 -8.11
C TRP A 117 12.12 2.93 -7.06
N ARG A 118 12.53 3.22 -5.82
CA ARG A 118 12.49 2.29 -4.68
C ARG A 118 11.31 2.57 -3.73
N SER A 119 10.34 3.37 -4.17
CA SER A 119 9.20 3.80 -3.36
C SER A 119 8.39 2.64 -2.79
N ARG A 120 8.15 1.58 -3.56
CA ARG A 120 7.44 0.39 -3.10
C ARG A 120 8.20 -0.35 -1.99
N GLU A 121 9.49 -0.59 -2.18
CA GLU A 121 10.31 -1.29 -1.21
C GLU A 121 10.47 -0.49 0.08
N VAL A 122 10.62 0.84 -0.02
CA VAL A 122 10.61 1.74 1.14
C VAL A 122 9.25 1.72 1.85
N ALA A 123 8.15 1.78 1.11
CA ALA A 123 6.81 1.71 1.68
C ALA A 123 6.58 0.41 2.46
N TYR A 124 6.93 -0.74 1.89
CA TYR A 124 6.80 -2.02 2.57
C TYR A 124 7.75 -2.18 3.75
N ALA A 125 8.96 -1.62 3.69
CA ALA A 125 9.86 -1.56 4.84
C ALA A 125 9.25 -0.75 5.99
N ILE A 126 8.69 0.45 5.74
CA ILE A 126 7.96 1.24 6.75
C ILE A 126 6.84 0.42 7.40
N MET A 127 5.99 -0.20 6.57
CA MET A 127 4.89 -1.05 7.06
C MET A 127 5.42 -2.19 7.93
N SER A 128 6.51 -2.84 7.51
CA SER A 128 7.12 -3.94 8.27
C SER A 128 7.69 -3.51 9.62
N TYR A 129 8.29 -2.32 9.72
CA TYR A 129 8.78 -1.79 10.99
C TYR A 129 7.63 -1.54 11.96
N ILE A 130 6.58 -0.86 11.50
CA ILE A 130 5.42 -0.53 12.34
C ILE A 130 4.68 -1.82 12.74
N ASN A 131 4.56 -2.79 11.84
CA ASN A 131 3.95 -4.08 12.13
C ASN A 131 4.78 -4.92 13.11
N ALA A 132 6.11 -4.88 13.03
CA ALA A 132 6.99 -5.53 14.01
C ALA A 132 6.79 -4.95 15.42
N GLU A 133 6.65 -3.62 15.53
CA GLU A 133 6.33 -2.97 16.82
C GLU A 133 4.98 -3.44 17.38
N LYS A 134 3.95 -3.59 16.54
CA LYS A 134 2.63 -4.10 16.96
C LYS A 134 2.68 -5.51 17.54
N VAL A 135 3.64 -6.33 17.13
CA VAL A 135 3.84 -7.69 17.67
C VAL A 135 4.88 -7.74 18.80
N GLY A 136 5.34 -6.58 19.27
CA GLY A 136 6.19 -6.42 20.45
C GLY A 136 7.70 -6.31 20.17
N ALA A 137 8.12 -6.07 18.93
CA ALA A 137 9.51 -5.70 18.66
C ALA A 137 9.80 -4.26 19.11
N PRO A 138 11.04 -3.91 19.48
CA PRO A 138 11.40 -2.53 19.76
C PRO A 138 11.30 -1.66 18.48
N PRO A 139 10.98 -0.36 18.61
CA PRO A 139 11.03 0.58 17.49
C PRO A 139 12.41 0.62 16.85
N ARG A 140 12.43 0.82 15.54
CA ARG A 140 13.68 0.89 14.76
C ARG A 140 14.03 2.30 14.38
N ALA A 141 15.27 2.70 14.61
CA ALA A 141 15.79 4.00 14.19
C ALA A 141 15.60 4.24 12.68
N ARG A 142 15.65 3.17 11.88
CA ARG A 142 15.47 3.20 10.43
C ARG A 142 14.06 3.61 9.97
N LEU A 143 13.04 3.47 10.83
CA LEU A 143 11.68 3.90 10.48
C LEU A 143 11.62 5.39 10.12
N ALA A 144 12.23 6.25 10.94
CA ALA A 144 12.24 7.69 10.67
C ALA A 144 12.95 8.03 9.35
N LEU A 145 14.09 7.38 9.10
CA LEU A 145 14.86 7.57 7.85
C LEU A 145 14.05 7.17 6.62
N HIS A 146 13.33 6.06 6.67
CA HIS A 146 12.50 5.60 5.56
C HIS A 146 11.24 6.45 5.37
N VAL A 147 10.66 6.98 6.46
CA VAL A 147 9.56 7.95 6.38
C VAL A 147 10.02 9.23 5.69
N ASP A 148 11.20 9.74 6.03
CA ASP A 148 11.80 10.90 5.35
C ASP A 148 12.06 10.60 3.86
N GLN A 149 12.51 9.39 3.53
CA GLN A 149 12.67 8.97 2.13
C GLN A 149 11.32 8.87 1.39
N ALA A 150 10.28 8.31 2.01
CA ALA A 150 8.95 8.22 1.41
C ALA A 150 8.34 9.62 1.16
N LEU A 151 8.49 10.55 2.10
CA LEU A 151 8.14 11.96 1.89
C LEU A 151 9.00 12.58 0.76
N GLY A 152 10.29 12.27 0.72
CA GLY A 152 11.19 12.67 -0.36
C GLY A 152 10.82 12.08 -1.72
N HIS A 153 10.22 10.89 -1.79
CA HIS A 153 9.70 10.31 -3.04
C HIS A 153 8.48 11.09 -3.53
N ILE A 154 7.58 11.48 -2.63
CA ILE A 154 6.46 12.38 -2.96
C ILE A 154 6.98 13.71 -3.49
N ASP A 155 8.02 14.29 -2.88
CA ASP A 155 8.64 15.53 -3.39
C ASP A 155 9.32 15.34 -4.76
N GLN A 156 10.05 14.24 -4.96
CA GLN A 156 10.66 13.93 -6.26
C GLN A 156 9.61 13.81 -7.39
N TRP A 157 8.43 13.27 -7.12
CA TRP A 157 7.34 13.24 -8.09
C TRP A 157 6.65 14.59 -8.23
N PHE A 158 6.24 15.22 -7.14
CA PHE A 158 5.23 16.30 -7.20
C PHE A 158 5.71 17.66 -6.71
N GLY A 159 6.88 17.73 -6.07
CA GLY A 159 7.51 18.96 -5.62
C GLY A 159 7.76 19.95 -6.77
N GLY A 160 8.23 21.15 -6.44
CA GLY A 160 8.43 22.21 -7.43
C GLY A 160 9.35 21.79 -8.58
N ALA A 161 10.41 21.05 -8.28
CA ALA A 161 11.42 20.63 -9.24
C ALA A 161 11.12 19.29 -9.96
N LYS A 162 10.19 18.46 -9.45
CA LYS A 162 9.80 17.16 -10.06
C LYS A 162 11.00 16.35 -10.56
N THR A 163 11.93 16.10 -9.65
CA THR A 163 13.30 15.65 -9.96
C THR A 163 13.39 14.18 -10.31
N PHE A 164 12.35 13.37 -10.09
CA PHE A 164 12.42 11.94 -10.39
C PHE A 164 12.64 11.72 -11.90
N ARG A 165 13.59 10.85 -12.23
CA ARG A 165 13.79 10.31 -13.58
C ARG A 165 13.91 8.80 -13.49
N CYS A 166 13.26 8.09 -14.42
CA CYS A 166 13.33 6.63 -14.42
C CYS A 166 14.79 6.19 -14.66
N PRO A 167 15.32 5.21 -13.90
CA PRO A 167 16.70 4.77 -14.07
C PRO A 167 16.91 4.01 -15.38
N ARG A 168 18.16 3.62 -15.66
CA ARG A 168 18.53 2.92 -16.89
C ARG A 168 17.85 1.55 -17.04
N ASP A 169 17.60 0.87 -15.92
CA ASP A 169 16.94 -0.44 -15.82
C ASP A 169 15.41 -0.33 -15.66
N CYS A 170 14.83 0.83 -15.99
CA CYS A 170 13.40 1.05 -15.98
C CYS A 170 12.67 0.13 -16.98
N ASP A 171 11.48 -0.31 -16.62
CA ASP A 171 10.54 -1.02 -17.49
C ASP A 171 9.27 -0.19 -17.60
N PRO A 172 8.85 0.22 -18.81
CA PRO A 172 9.47 -0.04 -20.11
C PRO A 172 10.78 0.72 -20.31
N ALA A 173 11.73 0.11 -21.03
CA ALA A 173 13.05 0.71 -21.29
C ALA A 173 12.97 2.09 -21.96
N ALA A 174 11.90 2.38 -22.71
CA ALA A 174 11.65 3.68 -23.34
C ALA A 174 11.42 4.83 -22.33
N ALA A 175 11.12 4.53 -21.07
CA ALA A 175 10.97 5.50 -20.00
C ALA A 175 12.30 5.88 -19.33
N ALA A 176 13.40 5.20 -19.66
CA ALA A 176 14.72 5.49 -19.07
C ALA A 176 15.11 6.96 -19.29
N GLY A 177 15.49 7.64 -18.20
CA GLY A 177 15.84 9.06 -18.19
C GLY A 177 14.65 10.03 -18.30
N GLN A 178 13.42 9.54 -18.42
CA GLN A 178 12.20 10.34 -18.52
C GLN A 178 11.63 10.63 -17.13
N TYR A 179 10.86 11.71 -16.98
CA TYR A 179 9.98 11.85 -15.82
C TYR A 179 8.89 10.80 -15.93
N TYR A 180 8.83 9.89 -14.96
CA TYR A 180 8.03 8.68 -15.00
C TYR A 180 7.16 8.57 -13.74
N ILE A 181 5.94 8.08 -13.90
CA ILE A 181 5.05 7.87 -12.77
C ILE A 181 4.16 6.65 -12.95
N GLN A 182 3.98 5.93 -11.85
CA GLN A 182 3.02 4.86 -11.69
C GLN A 182 2.05 5.24 -10.57
N PRO A 183 0.79 5.60 -10.87
CA PRO A 183 -0.18 6.03 -9.87
C PRO A 183 -0.34 5.07 -8.68
N PHE A 184 -0.23 3.76 -8.91
CA PHE A 184 -0.35 2.77 -7.86
C PHE A 184 0.86 2.75 -6.91
N MET A 185 2.07 3.08 -7.38
CA MET A 185 3.25 3.18 -6.51
C MET A 185 3.08 4.34 -5.52
N VAL A 186 2.53 5.46 -5.98
CA VAL A 186 2.15 6.59 -5.13
C VAL A 186 1.08 6.18 -4.10
N GLY A 187 0.13 5.33 -4.49
CA GLY A 187 -0.84 4.70 -3.58
C GLY A 187 -0.17 3.90 -2.46
N LEU A 188 0.79 3.03 -2.79
CA LEU A 188 1.55 2.24 -1.82
C LEU A 188 2.41 3.13 -0.88
N THR A 189 3.06 4.16 -1.42
CA THR A 189 3.79 5.14 -0.60
C THR A 189 2.84 5.87 0.34
N SER A 190 1.65 6.26 -0.13
CA SER A 190 0.63 6.90 0.69
C SER A 190 0.13 5.97 1.80
N GLU A 191 -0.09 4.68 1.53
CA GLU A 191 -0.47 3.67 2.53
C GLU A 191 0.55 3.62 3.68
N ALA A 192 1.85 3.57 3.36
CA ALA A 192 2.91 3.54 4.35
C ALA A 192 2.97 4.84 5.19
N LEU A 193 2.84 6.00 4.54
CA LEU A 193 2.82 7.29 5.22
C LEU A 193 1.57 7.45 6.11
N ILE A 194 0.40 7.00 5.65
CA ILE A 194 -0.83 6.98 6.45
C ILE A 194 -0.65 6.09 7.68
N MET A 195 -0.09 4.89 7.51
CA MET A 195 0.20 3.99 8.62
C MET A 195 1.17 4.63 9.64
N HIS A 196 2.14 5.41 9.17
CA HIS A 196 3.00 6.21 10.04
C HIS A 196 2.22 7.32 10.75
N PHE A 197 1.37 8.07 10.04
CA PHE A 197 0.54 9.12 10.63
C PHE A 197 -0.38 8.60 11.74
N GLU A 198 -1.04 7.46 11.54
CA GLU A 198 -1.89 6.85 12.57
C GLU A 198 -1.11 6.46 13.84
N LYS A 199 0.23 6.33 13.74
CA LYS A 199 1.12 6.07 14.87
C LYS A 199 1.66 7.36 15.52
N SER A 200 2.08 8.32 14.71
CA SER A 200 2.91 9.45 15.16
C SER A 200 2.21 10.82 15.11
N HIS A 201 1.12 10.91 14.35
CA HIS A 201 0.49 12.18 13.95
C HIS A 201 1.47 13.15 13.27
N ASP A 202 2.47 12.64 12.52
CA ASP A 202 3.44 13.49 11.81
C ASP A 202 2.72 14.48 10.87
N PRO A 203 2.80 15.80 11.14
CA PRO A 203 2.04 16.81 10.41
C PRO A 203 2.48 16.95 8.95
N ARG A 204 3.61 16.37 8.55
CA ARG A 204 4.11 16.39 7.16
C ARG A 204 3.31 15.47 6.25
N VAL A 205 2.65 14.45 6.80
CA VAL A 205 2.00 13.39 5.99
C VAL A 205 0.77 13.89 5.25
N VAL A 206 -0.16 14.58 5.94
CA VAL A 206 -1.40 15.08 5.34
C VAL A 206 -1.15 15.96 4.10
N PRO A 207 -0.30 17.01 4.14
CA PRO A 207 -0.05 17.83 2.96
C PRO A 207 0.68 17.07 1.84
N ALA A 208 1.58 16.13 2.16
CA ALA A 208 2.28 15.32 1.17
C ALA A 208 1.32 14.38 0.41
N VAL A 209 0.48 13.63 1.13
CA VAL A 209 -0.54 12.76 0.54
C VAL A 209 -1.55 13.59 -0.25
N LYS A 210 -2.01 14.72 0.27
CA LYS A 210 -2.92 15.63 -0.46
C LYS A 210 -2.34 16.06 -1.81
N THR A 211 -1.10 16.54 -1.81
CA THR A 211 -0.40 16.97 -3.03
C THR A 211 -0.36 15.85 -4.07
N ALA A 212 -0.02 14.63 -3.65
CA ALA A 212 0.04 13.48 -4.52
C ALA A 212 -1.33 13.11 -5.11
N LEU A 213 -2.37 13.01 -4.26
CA LEU A 213 -3.71 12.61 -4.71
C LEU A 213 -4.35 13.66 -5.61
N ASP A 214 -4.20 14.95 -5.30
CA ASP A 214 -4.71 16.02 -6.16
C ASP A 214 -4.05 15.98 -7.54
N TRP A 215 -2.73 15.75 -7.59
CA TRP A 215 -2.02 15.62 -8.85
C TRP A 215 -2.51 14.40 -9.65
N LEU A 216 -2.61 13.24 -8.99
CA LEU A 216 -3.08 12.00 -9.64
C LEU A 216 -4.49 12.17 -10.21
N TRP A 217 -5.42 12.79 -9.47
CA TRP A 217 -6.77 13.03 -9.98
C TRP A 217 -6.77 13.94 -11.22
N ALA A 218 -6.01 15.04 -11.16
CA ALA A 218 -6.01 16.03 -12.23
C ALA A 218 -5.31 15.55 -13.50
N HIS A 219 -4.27 14.72 -13.35
CA HIS A 219 -3.43 14.32 -14.47
C HIS A 219 -3.68 12.87 -14.86
N ALA A 220 -3.72 11.93 -13.91
CA ALA A 220 -3.66 10.50 -14.17
C ALA A 220 -5.00 9.76 -14.28
N TRP A 221 -6.10 10.41 -13.91
CA TRP A 221 -7.43 9.80 -13.98
C TRP A 221 -7.93 9.74 -15.43
N VAL A 222 -8.43 8.57 -15.84
CA VAL A 222 -9.03 8.33 -17.16
C VAL A 222 -10.53 8.12 -16.98
N PRO A 223 -11.38 9.16 -17.19
CA PRO A 223 -12.80 9.08 -16.89
C PRO A 223 -13.54 7.96 -17.65
N ALA A 224 -13.19 7.75 -18.92
CA ALA A 224 -13.78 6.71 -19.76
C ALA A 224 -13.59 5.30 -19.16
N ASP A 225 -12.44 5.08 -18.53
CA ASP A 225 -12.03 3.80 -17.93
C ASP A 225 -12.31 3.73 -16.43
N GLN A 226 -12.75 4.84 -15.81
CA GLN A 226 -12.98 4.93 -14.36
C GLN A 226 -11.76 4.43 -13.58
N ALA A 227 -10.56 4.75 -14.06
CA ALA A 227 -9.32 4.27 -13.49
C ALA A 227 -8.18 5.25 -13.73
N PHE A 228 -7.13 5.15 -12.93
CA PHE A 228 -5.84 5.76 -13.28
C PHE A 228 -5.13 4.88 -14.30
N TRP A 229 -4.32 5.46 -15.18
CA TRP A 229 -3.43 4.65 -16.03
C TRP A 229 -2.40 3.85 -15.21
N TYR A 230 -1.88 2.78 -15.80
CA TYR A 230 -0.87 1.93 -15.16
C TYR A 230 0.42 2.70 -14.87
N GLU A 231 0.96 3.34 -15.90
CA GLU A 231 2.19 4.13 -15.87
C GLU A 231 2.19 5.14 -17.01
N ASN A 232 3.00 6.19 -16.88
CA ASN A 232 3.20 7.15 -17.96
C ASN A 232 4.52 7.90 -17.80
N TRP A 233 5.01 8.51 -18.88
CA TRP A 233 6.26 9.28 -18.85
C TRP A 233 6.31 10.38 -19.90
N VAL A 234 7.10 11.41 -19.61
CA VAL A 234 7.42 12.55 -20.48
C VAL A 234 8.87 13.00 -20.27
N PRO A 235 9.52 13.64 -21.26
CA PRO A 235 10.88 14.16 -21.09
C PRO A 235 10.93 15.30 -20.06
N ASP A 236 9.92 16.15 -20.10
CA ASP A 236 9.76 17.32 -19.25
C ASP A 236 8.40 17.25 -18.53
N PRO A 237 8.38 17.26 -17.18
CA PRO A 237 7.14 17.22 -16.40
C PRO A 237 6.23 18.45 -16.58
N ALA A 238 6.69 19.52 -17.25
CA ALA A 238 5.84 20.64 -17.67
C ALA A 238 4.96 20.31 -18.89
N GLN A 239 5.26 19.23 -19.62
CA GLN A 239 4.50 18.81 -20.79
C GLN A 239 3.28 17.96 -20.39
N PRO A 240 2.18 18.03 -21.18
CA PRO A 240 1.08 17.10 -21.01
C PRO A 240 1.54 15.65 -21.21
N PHE A 241 1.08 14.77 -20.33
CA PHE A 241 1.30 13.34 -20.48
C PHE A 241 0.55 12.80 -21.71
N PRO A 242 1.13 11.84 -22.46
CA PRO A 242 0.42 11.22 -23.57
C PRO A 242 -0.78 10.43 -23.04
N SER A 243 -1.83 10.32 -23.85
CA SER A 243 -3.01 9.53 -23.49
C SER A 243 -2.64 8.06 -23.26
N ARG A 244 -3.18 7.48 -22.18
CA ARG A 244 -3.02 6.07 -21.80
C ARG A 244 -4.36 5.51 -21.34
N PRO A 245 -4.65 4.22 -21.60
CA PRO A 245 -5.81 3.58 -21.02
C PRO A 245 -5.68 3.46 -19.49
N GLY A 246 -6.81 3.44 -18.81
CA GLY A 246 -6.92 3.19 -17.38
C GLY A 246 -6.60 1.73 -17.01
N ALA A 247 -6.11 1.54 -15.80
CA ALA A 247 -5.74 0.25 -15.22
C ALA A 247 -6.58 -0.02 -13.94
N PRO A 248 -7.85 -0.45 -14.10
CA PRO A 248 -8.78 -0.59 -12.98
C PRO A 248 -8.34 -1.58 -11.89
N ASP A 249 -7.53 -2.58 -12.24
CA ASP A 249 -6.93 -3.56 -11.31
C ASP A 249 -6.11 -2.91 -10.18
N LEU A 250 -5.65 -1.68 -10.40
CA LEU A 250 -4.78 -0.94 -9.48
C LEU A 250 -5.53 0.07 -8.62
N ASN A 251 -6.78 0.39 -8.97
CA ASN A 251 -7.54 1.47 -8.33
C ASN A 251 -7.64 1.30 -6.82
N LEU A 252 -7.77 0.07 -6.34
CA LEU A 252 -7.98 -0.22 -4.92
C LEU A 252 -6.70 -0.14 -4.08
N LEU A 253 -5.53 0.02 -4.70
CA LEU A 253 -4.30 0.45 -4.02
C LEU A 253 -4.27 1.97 -3.78
N ILE A 254 -5.16 2.74 -4.43
CA ILE A 254 -5.17 4.21 -4.41
C ILE A 254 -6.39 4.74 -3.66
N ALA A 255 -7.57 4.15 -3.88
CA ALA A 255 -8.83 4.59 -3.29
C ALA A 255 -8.76 4.81 -1.76
N PRO A 256 -8.13 3.93 -0.95
CA PRO A 256 -8.08 4.12 0.51
C PRO A 256 -7.50 5.48 0.91
N SER A 257 -6.45 5.96 0.24
CA SER A 257 -5.83 7.25 0.54
C SER A 257 -6.79 8.44 0.34
N TYR A 258 -7.72 8.36 -0.61
CA TYR A 258 -8.78 9.35 -0.77
C TYR A 258 -9.80 9.30 0.38
N GLY A 259 -10.19 8.10 0.80
CA GLY A 259 -11.07 7.92 1.97
C GLY A 259 -10.45 8.46 3.25
N TRP A 260 -9.15 8.20 3.45
CA TRP A 260 -8.39 8.75 4.57
C TRP A 260 -8.31 10.27 4.52
N LEU A 261 -8.02 10.86 3.35
CA LEU A 261 -7.90 12.31 3.24
C LEU A 261 -9.24 13.03 3.45
N TYR A 262 -10.36 12.43 3.02
CA TYR A 262 -11.69 12.91 3.41
C TYR A 262 -11.86 12.95 4.93
N ARG A 263 -11.44 11.89 5.63
CA ARG A 263 -11.50 11.83 7.10
C ARG A 263 -10.62 12.91 7.75
N GLN A 264 -9.44 13.20 7.20
CA GLN A 264 -8.53 14.21 7.75
C GLN A 264 -8.99 15.66 7.52
N THR A 265 -9.65 15.93 6.38
CA THR A 265 -9.93 17.30 5.93
C THR A 265 -11.40 17.69 6.00
N GLY A 266 -12.30 16.71 6.00
CA GLY A 266 -13.74 16.92 5.80
C GLY A 266 -14.15 17.31 4.38
N ASP A 267 -13.21 17.44 3.44
CA ASP A 267 -13.53 17.78 2.05
C ASP A 267 -14.18 16.58 1.33
N VAL A 268 -15.48 16.70 1.12
CA VAL A 268 -16.32 15.69 0.47
C VAL A 268 -15.87 15.34 -0.96
N THR A 269 -15.09 16.21 -1.61
CA THR A 269 -14.50 15.95 -2.92
C THR A 269 -13.63 14.69 -2.89
N TYR A 270 -12.84 14.47 -1.84
CA TYR A 270 -12.00 13.28 -1.72
C TYR A 270 -12.84 12.01 -1.60
N ARG A 271 -13.96 12.06 -0.86
CA ARG A 271 -14.90 10.93 -0.80
C ARG A 271 -15.55 10.64 -2.15
N GLN A 272 -16.00 11.67 -2.87
CA GLN A 272 -16.63 11.49 -4.19
C GLN A 272 -15.66 10.91 -5.22
N ARG A 273 -14.41 11.40 -5.22
CA ARG A 273 -13.33 10.86 -6.08
C ARG A 273 -12.99 9.43 -5.69
N GLY A 274 -12.81 9.16 -4.40
CA GLY A 274 -12.63 7.82 -3.86
C GLY A 274 -13.73 6.86 -4.29
N ASP A 275 -14.99 7.31 -4.29
CA ASP A 275 -16.15 6.49 -4.66
C ASP A 275 -16.11 6.10 -6.14
N GLN A 276 -15.67 7.02 -7.01
CA GLN A 276 -15.47 6.73 -8.43
C GLN A 276 -14.33 5.73 -8.66
N ILE A 277 -13.19 5.92 -7.97
CA ILE A 277 -12.03 5.04 -8.08
C ILE A 277 -12.41 3.64 -7.59
N PHE A 278 -13.06 3.55 -6.43
CA PHE A 278 -13.50 2.29 -5.85
C PHE A 278 -14.52 1.58 -6.74
N ALA A 279 -15.51 2.31 -7.27
CA ALA A 279 -16.48 1.75 -8.21
C ALA A 279 -15.81 1.22 -9.47
N GLY A 280 -14.83 1.93 -10.02
CA GLY A 280 -14.03 1.45 -11.16
C GLY A 280 -13.27 0.16 -10.85
N GLY A 281 -12.61 0.11 -9.69
CA GLY A 281 -11.87 -1.08 -9.25
C GLY A 281 -12.78 -2.30 -9.00
N VAL A 282 -14.04 -2.09 -8.57
CA VAL A 282 -15.00 -3.18 -8.39
C VAL A 282 -15.62 -3.64 -9.73
N LYS A 283 -15.97 -2.70 -10.61
CA LYS A 283 -16.72 -2.99 -11.84
C LYS A 283 -15.83 -3.48 -12.97
N ARG A 284 -14.59 -3.00 -13.04
CA ARG A 284 -13.74 -3.12 -14.23
C ARG A 284 -12.44 -3.89 -14.01
N ALA A 285 -12.08 -4.21 -12.76
CA ALA A 285 -10.87 -4.98 -12.51
C ALA A 285 -11.01 -6.43 -12.97
N PHE A 286 -9.93 -6.97 -13.52
CA PHE A 286 -9.77 -8.40 -13.74
C PHE A 286 -9.41 -9.10 -12.43
N LEU A 287 -10.37 -9.82 -11.85
CA LEU A 287 -10.18 -10.56 -10.59
C LEU A 287 -9.96 -12.07 -10.80
N GLY A 288 -9.76 -12.49 -12.05
CA GLY A 288 -9.61 -13.91 -12.39
C GLY A 288 -8.29 -14.50 -11.91
N GLY A 289 -7.23 -13.69 -11.82
CA GLY A 289 -5.93 -14.08 -11.28
C GLY A 289 -5.81 -13.77 -9.79
N SER A 290 -5.21 -14.68 -9.03
CA SER A 290 -5.05 -14.57 -7.57
C SER A 290 -4.26 -13.32 -7.17
N LYS A 291 -3.23 -12.94 -7.92
CA LYS A 291 -2.47 -11.70 -7.69
C LYS A 291 -3.36 -10.46 -7.80
N GLN A 292 -4.12 -10.32 -8.89
CA GLN A 292 -4.99 -9.17 -9.12
C GLN A 292 -6.14 -9.13 -8.12
N PHE A 293 -6.64 -10.30 -7.72
CA PHE A 293 -7.60 -10.42 -6.63
C PHE A 293 -7.03 -9.87 -5.32
N ASN A 294 -5.88 -10.36 -4.86
CA ASN A 294 -5.27 -9.90 -3.60
C ASN A 294 -4.95 -8.40 -3.65
N GLN A 295 -4.40 -7.94 -4.77
CA GLN A 295 -4.13 -6.53 -5.04
C GLN A 295 -5.36 -5.64 -4.86
N SER A 296 -6.50 -6.10 -5.35
CA SER A 296 -7.76 -5.38 -5.27
C SER A 296 -8.28 -5.29 -3.83
N TYR A 297 -8.06 -6.33 -3.01
CA TYR A 297 -8.72 -6.41 -1.71
C TYR A 297 -7.84 -6.07 -0.50
N ARG A 298 -6.51 -6.02 -0.62
CA ARG A 298 -5.60 -5.80 0.53
C ARG A 298 -5.93 -4.57 1.37
N THR A 299 -6.24 -3.45 0.75
CA THR A 299 -6.52 -2.17 1.45
C THR A 299 -7.92 -1.63 1.18
N SER A 300 -8.71 -2.29 0.33
CA SER A 300 -10.06 -1.86 -0.04
C SER A 300 -11.02 -1.70 1.14
N PHE A 301 -10.86 -2.52 2.18
CA PHE A 301 -11.65 -2.45 3.40
C PHE A 301 -11.42 -1.15 4.17
N ASP A 302 -10.19 -0.61 4.13
CA ASP A 302 -9.85 0.66 4.78
C ASP A 302 -10.57 1.82 4.10
N TYR A 303 -10.74 1.77 2.77
CA TYR A 303 -11.58 2.74 2.06
C TYR A 303 -13.03 2.74 2.58
N VAL A 304 -13.64 1.56 2.67
CA VAL A 304 -15.02 1.42 3.16
C VAL A 304 -15.15 1.92 4.60
N LYS A 305 -14.17 1.64 5.45
CA LYS A 305 -14.11 2.14 6.82
C LYS A 305 -14.01 3.66 6.86
N TRP A 306 -13.03 4.26 6.19
CA TRP A 306 -12.76 5.69 6.26
C TRP A 306 -13.84 6.54 5.58
N ARG A 307 -14.41 6.10 4.45
CA ARG A 307 -15.51 6.83 3.79
C ARG A 307 -16.76 6.92 4.67
N ALA A 308 -17.01 5.90 5.51
CA ALA A 308 -18.19 5.79 6.35
C ALA A 308 -18.02 6.50 7.71
N ALA A 309 -16.80 6.54 8.25
CA ALA A 309 -16.51 7.15 9.55
C ALA A 309 -16.78 8.67 9.59
N GLY A 310 -16.75 9.35 8.44
CA GLY A 310 -16.89 10.81 8.38
C GLY A 310 -15.60 11.55 8.79
N PRO A 311 -15.61 12.89 8.77
CA PRO A 311 -14.46 13.70 9.17
C PRO A 311 -14.09 13.46 10.64
N GLU A 312 -12.80 13.43 10.97
CA GLU A 312 -12.37 13.46 12.37
C GLU A 312 -12.83 14.78 13.02
N ALA A 313 -13.44 14.68 14.20
CA ALA A 313 -13.79 15.88 14.96
C ALA A 313 -12.51 16.66 15.30
N PRO A 314 -12.52 18.00 15.20
CA PRO A 314 -11.37 18.79 15.60
C PRO A 314 -10.98 18.44 17.05
N SER A 315 -9.70 18.14 17.27
CA SER A 315 -9.22 17.87 18.62
C SER A 315 -9.47 19.12 19.49
N ARG A 316 -9.97 18.92 20.71
CA ARG A 316 -10.29 19.99 21.68
C ARG A 316 -9.09 20.91 21.99
N ALA A 317 -7.87 20.52 21.63
CA ALA A 317 -6.67 21.34 21.75
C ALA A 317 -6.66 22.58 20.84
N SER A 318 -7.45 22.59 19.76
CA SER A 318 -7.56 23.73 18.84
C SER A 318 -8.63 24.77 19.24
N VAL A 319 -9.52 24.43 20.18
CA VAL A 319 -10.63 25.31 20.60
C VAL A 319 -10.26 26.20 21.78
N LEU A 320 -9.20 25.87 22.54
CA LEU A 320 -8.76 26.65 23.71
C LEU A 320 -7.69 27.71 23.39
N GLY A 321 -7.27 27.84 22.12
CA GLY A 321 -6.40 28.94 21.66
C GLY A 321 -7.15 30.25 21.36
N GLY A 322 -8.49 30.23 21.42
CA GLY A 322 -9.33 31.42 21.32
C GLY A 322 -9.33 32.17 22.64
N ASN A 323 -8.37 33.07 22.79
CA ASN A 323 -8.24 33.99 23.92
C ASN A 323 -9.58 34.71 24.21
N PRO A 324 -10.26 34.48 25.35
CA PRO A 324 -11.40 35.28 25.74
C PRO A 324 -10.89 36.49 26.53
N GLY A 325 -10.83 37.65 25.85
CA GLY A 325 -10.95 39.00 26.43
C GLY A 325 -9.94 39.42 27.51
N HIS A 326 -9.17 40.48 27.22
CA HIS A 326 -9.27 41.79 27.86
C HIS A 326 -8.38 42.79 27.12
#